data_AF-A0A535QFM5-F1
#
_entry.id   AF-A0A535QFM5-F1
#
_cell.length_a   1.000
_cell.length_b   1.000
_cell.length_c   1.000
_cell.angle_alpha   90.00
_cell.angle_beta   90.00
_cell.angle_gamma   90.00
#
_symmetry.space_group_name_H-M   'P 1'
#
loop_
_entity.id
_entity.type
_entity.pdbx_description
1 polymer ?
#
loop_
_entity_poly.entity_id
_entity_poly.type
_entity_poly.pdbx_seq_one_letter_code
_entity_poly.pdbx_strand_id
1 'polypeptide(L)'
;MIHQVSGRVLAVSVRAAMIAGGWIGFALGVVTGCVLGAGLAWFAGAILSWQRDLSLTLGVTEQLLPFGSQVPVLERIQANWFIVVPFVGVLVGVFAALVGALIGGLVAASYNRSPFGVQVVVEVPRDPQ
;
A
#
# COMPACT_ATOMS: atom_id res chain seq x y z
N MET A 1 6.56 -41.32 -19.98
CA MET A 1 6.09 -40.64 -21.20
C MET A 1 4.90 -39.76 -20.81
N ILE A 2 5.11 -38.44 -20.73
CA ILE A 2 4.09 -37.45 -20.33
C ILE A 2 3.20 -37.18 -21.55
N HIS A 3 1.88 -37.21 -21.38
CA HIS A 3 0.94 -36.85 -22.45
C HIS A 3 0.39 -35.45 -22.16
N GLN A 4 0.52 -34.55 -23.13
CA GLN A 4 0.00 -33.20 -23.01
C GLN A 4 -1.45 -33.17 -23.49
N VAL A 5 -2.35 -32.72 -22.61
CA VAL A 5 -3.78 -32.58 -22.91
C VAL A 5 -4.06 -31.09 -23.09
N SER A 6 -4.50 -30.70 -24.29
CA SER A 6 -4.89 -29.32 -24.57
C SER A 6 -6.29 -29.06 -24.02
N GLY A 7 -6.42 -28.10 -23.12
CA GLY A 7 -7.69 -27.64 -22.55
C GLY A 7 -7.95 -26.16 -22.82
N ARG A 8 -9.21 -25.73 -22.67
CA ARG A 8 -9.57 -24.30 -22.62
C ARG A 8 -9.81 -23.91 -21.17
N VAL A 9 -9.24 -22.81 -20.71
CA VAL A 9 -9.68 -22.19 -19.46
C VAL A 9 -11.09 -21.68 -19.68
N LEU A 10 -12.05 -22.36 -19.05
CA LEU A 10 -13.47 -22.02 -19.16
C LEU A 10 -13.82 -20.76 -18.37
N ALA A 11 -13.14 -20.51 -17.24
CA ALA A 11 -13.32 -19.31 -16.42
C ALA A 11 -12.15 -19.08 -15.46
N VAL A 12 -11.84 -17.80 -15.20
CA VAL A 12 -10.96 -17.32 -14.13
C VAL A 12 -11.80 -17.05 -12.87
N SER A 13 -11.32 -17.50 -11.71
CA SER A 13 -11.98 -17.23 -10.43
C SER A 13 -11.85 -15.76 -10.04
N VAL A 14 -12.95 -15.01 -10.12
CA VAL A 14 -13.03 -13.60 -9.72
C VAL A 14 -12.66 -13.43 -8.25
N ARG A 15 -13.13 -14.33 -7.38
CA ARG A 15 -12.80 -14.28 -5.95
C ARG A 15 -11.31 -14.45 -5.70
N ALA A 16 -10.66 -15.40 -6.38
CA ALA A 16 -9.22 -15.60 -6.24
C ALA A 16 -8.44 -14.37 -6.74
N ALA A 17 -8.87 -13.78 -7.87
CA ALA A 17 -8.25 -12.58 -8.42
C ALA A 17 -8.42 -11.34 -7.52
N MET A 18 -9.60 -11.17 -6.89
CA MET A 18 -9.83 -10.12 -5.90
C MET A 18 -8.93 -10.30 -4.66
N ILE A 19 -8.79 -11.52 -4.14
CA ILE A 19 -7.93 -11.80 -2.98
C ILE A 19 -6.47 -11.53 -3.33
N ALA A 20 -6.00 -12.03 -4.48
CA ALA A 20 -4.63 -11.80 -4.94
C ALA A 20 -4.35 -10.30 -5.16
N GLY A 21 -5.25 -9.61 -5.85
CA GLY A 21 -5.15 -8.16 -6.06
C GLY A 21 -5.18 -7.38 -4.74
N GLY A 22 -5.99 -7.82 -3.78
CA GLY A 22 -6.05 -7.23 -2.44
C GLY A 22 -4.74 -7.39 -1.67
N TRP A 23 -4.12 -8.57 -1.69
CA TRP A 23 -2.82 -8.79 -1.04
C TRP A 23 -1.69 -7.97 -1.68
N ILE A 24 -1.65 -7.91 -3.01
CA ILE A 24 -0.66 -7.10 -3.73
C ILE A 24 -0.86 -5.61 -3.42
N GLY A 25 -2.11 -5.14 -3.46
CA GLY A 25 -2.48 -3.78 -3.10
C GLY A 25 -2.10 -3.44 -1.67
N PHE A 26 -2.39 -4.33 -0.73
CA PHE A 26 -2.01 -4.17 0.68
C PHE A 26 -0.50 -4.03 0.85
N ALA A 27 0.28 -4.96 0.28
CA ALA A 27 1.74 -4.96 0.42
C ALA A 27 2.37 -3.65 -0.11
N LEU A 28 1.97 -3.23 -1.31
CA LEU A 28 2.44 -1.97 -1.90
C LEU A 28 1.99 -0.76 -1.08
N GLY A 29 0.71 -0.74 -0.68
CA GLY A 29 0.14 0.35 0.11
C GLY A 29 0.79 0.50 1.48
N VAL A 30 1.15 -0.60 2.15
CA VAL A 30 1.88 -0.55 3.43
C VAL A 30 3.25 0.07 3.25
N VAL A 31 4.00 -0.35 2.23
CA VAL A 31 5.33 0.22 1.96
C VAL A 31 5.23 1.72 1.66
N THR A 32 4.34 2.11 0.75
CA THR A 32 4.13 3.52 0.41
C THR A 32 3.63 4.32 1.61
N GLY A 33 2.71 3.77 2.40
CA GLY A 33 2.19 4.41 3.60
C GLY A 33 3.24 4.59 4.69
N CYS A 34 4.15 3.63 4.88
CA CYS A 34 5.28 3.77 5.79
C CYS A 34 6.23 4.88 5.32
N VAL A 35 6.50 4.99 4.02
CA VAL A 35 7.30 6.09 3.46
C VAL A 35 6.62 7.44 3.72
N LEU A 36 5.30 7.53 3.51
CA LEU A 36 4.52 8.74 3.80
C LEU A 36 4.54 9.09 5.30
N GLY A 37 4.33 8.10 6.17
CA GLY A 37 4.38 8.27 7.62
C GLY A 37 5.76 8.71 8.10
N ALA A 38 6.84 8.17 7.52
CA ALA A 38 8.20 8.58 7.81
C ALA A 38 8.46 10.02 7.34
N GLY A 39 7.95 10.37 6.16
CA GLY A 39 7.96 11.74 5.66
C GLY A 39 7.27 12.72 6.60
N LEU A 40 6.08 12.38 7.11
CA LEU A 40 5.34 13.21 8.07
C LEU A 40 6.13 13.41 9.38
N ALA A 41 6.67 12.33 9.96
CA ALA A 41 7.46 12.41 11.18
C ALA A 41 8.75 13.24 10.98
N TRP A 42 9.40 13.08 9.82
CA TRP A 42 10.58 13.86 9.46
C TRP A 42 10.25 15.34 9.28
N PHE A 43 9.19 15.67 8.54
CA PHE A 43 8.75 17.06 8.34
C PHE A 43 8.38 17.74 9.65
N ALA A 44 7.72 17.02 10.58
CA ALA A 44 7.42 17.56 11.91
C ALA A 44 8.70 17.96 12.65
N GLY A 45 9.72 17.09 12.65
CA GLY A 45 11.03 17.40 13.25
C GLY A 45 11.75 18.56 12.55
N ALA A 46 11.69 18.63 11.22
CA ALA A 46 12.31 19.71 10.45
C ALA A 46 11.68 21.09 10.73
N ILE A 47 10.35 21.14 10.90
CA ILE A 47 9.64 22.38 11.27
C ILE A 47 10.06 22.82 12.68
N LEU A 48 10.10 21.89 13.64
CA LEU A 48 10.50 22.19 15.02
C LEU A 48 11.94 22.71 15.10
N SER A 49 12.89 22.09 14.39
CA SER A 49 14.27 22.58 14.35
C SER A 49 14.36 23.98 13.73
N TRP A 50 13.63 24.22 12.65
CA TRP A 50 13.60 25.53 12.00
C TRP A 50 13.01 26.61 12.90
N GLN A 51 11.93 26.32 13.65
CA GLN A 51 11.37 27.25 14.63
C GLN A 51 12.36 27.58 15.74
N ARG A 52 13.06 26.57 16.24
CA ARG A 52 14.09 26.75 17.27
C ARG A 52 15.21 27.67 16.77
N ASP A 53 15.70 27.47 15.55
CA ASP A 53 16.74 28.32 14.96
C ASP A 53 16.27 29.76 14.75
N LEU A 54 15.02 29.95 14.32
CA LEU A 54 14.41 31.27 14.20
C LEU A 54 14.24 31.98 15.53
N SER A 55 13.82 31.25 16.57
CA SER A 55 13.65 31.81 17.92
C SER A 55 14.98 32.36 18.45
N LEU A 56 16.07 31.61 18.23
CA LEU A 56 17.43 32.00 18.60
C LEU A 56 17.93 33.19 17.79
N THR A 57 17.64 33.21 16.48
CA THR A 57 18.12 34.27 15.58
C THR A 57 17.39 35.59 15.78
N LEU A 58 16.07 35.54 16.02
CA LEU A 58 15.24 36.74 16.17
C LEU A 58 15.09 37.21 17.62
N GLY A 59 15.48 36.38 18.60
CA GLY A 59 15.29 36.68 20.03
C GLY A 59 13.82 36.69 20.45
N VAL A 60 12.95 36.00 19.71
CA VAL A 60 11.51 35.95 19.93
C VAL A 60 11.10 34.54 20.37
N THR A 61 10.09 34.44 21.24
CA THR A 61 9.50 33.15 21.65
C THR A 61 8.88 32.40 20.46
N GLU A 62 9.07 31.08 20.44
CA GLU A 62 8.55 30.15 19.42
C GLU A 62 7.03 30.27 19.22
N GLN A 63 6.30 30.71 20.24
CA GLN A 63 4.84 30.81 20.19
C GLN A 63 4.34 31.97 19.32
N LEU A 64 5.20 32.96 19.04
CA LEU A 64 4.93 34.07 18.13
C LEU A 64 5.34 33.75 16.69
N LEU A 65 6.05 32.63 16.46
CA LEU A 65 6.44 32.18 15.12
C LEU A 65 5.28 31.46 14.42
N PRO A 66 5.29 31.38 13.07
CA PRO A 66 4.39 30.52 12.33
C PRO A 66 4.44 29.10 12.89
N PHE A 67 3.27 28.49 13.09
CA PHE A 67 3.09 27.17 13.72
C PHE A 67 3.37 27.09 15.24
N GLY A 68 3.57 28.22 15.94
CA GLY A 68 3.80 28.23 17.39
C GLY A 68 2.71 27.53 18.21
N SER A 69 1.44 27.65 17.80
CA SER A 69 0.32 26.93 18.45
C SER A 69 0.28 25.43 18.16
N GLN A 70 1.02 24.98 17.14
CA GLN A 70 1.02 23.60 16.64
C GLN A 70 2.25 22.81 17.10
N VAL A 71 3.21 23.46 17.78
CA VAL A 71 4.40 22.83 18.39
C VAL A 71 4.04 21.56 19.17
N PRO A 72 3.04 21.54 20.08
CA PRO A 72 2.72 20.33 20.85
C PRO A 72 2.25 19.16 19.97
N VAL A 73 1.62 19.45 18.83
CA VAL A 73 1.16 18.43 17.88
C VAL A 73 2.34 17.89 17.08
N LEU A 74 3.20 18.77 16.58
CA LEU A 74 4.41 18.40 15.83
C LEU A 74 5.35 17.57 16.71
N GLU A 75 5.56 17.96 17.96
CA GLU A 75 6.33 17.20 18.94
C GLU A 75 5.73 15.82 19.18
N ARG A 76 4.40 15.73 19.30
CA ARG A 76 3.73 14.44 19.48
C ARG A 76 3.89 13.53 18.26
N ILE A 77 3.82 14.08 17.04
CA ILE A 77 4.03 13.33 15.80
C ILE A 77 5.47 12.83 15.72
N GLN A 78 6.45 13.70 16.03
CA GLN A 78 7.87 13.36 16.01
C GLN A 78 8.21 12.35 17.11
N ALA A 79 7.74 12.54 18.33
CA ALA A 79 8.03 11.66 19.47
C ALA A 79 7.43 10.26 19.28
N ASN A 80 6.23 10.18 18.70
CA ASN A 80 5.54 8.92 18.45
C ASN A 80 5.75 8.39 17.02
N TRP A 81 6.86 8.77 16.36
CA TRP A 81 7.14 8.37 14.98
C TRP A 81 7.02 6.86 14.77
N PHE A 82 7.45 6.07 15.76
CA PHE A 82 7.40 4.61 15.73
C PHE A 82 5.97 4.04 15.70
N ILE A 83 4.95 4.82 16.10
CA ILE A 83 3.52 4.49 15.97
C ILE A 83 2.94 5.12 14.71
N VAL A 84 3.28 6.39 14.43
CA VAL A 84 2.76 7.14 13.27
C VAL A 84 3.11 6.41 11.96
N VAL A 85 4.35 5.98 11.78
CA VAL A 85 4.82 5.29 10.57
C VAL A 85 4.01 4.03 10.26
N PRO A 86 3.94 3.02 11.16
CA PRO A 86 3.18 1.80 10.88
C PRO A 86 1.67 2.08 10.80
N PHE A 87 1.14 3.03 11.58
CA PHE A 87 -0.28 3.37 11.53
C PHE A 87 -0.69 3.94 10.17
N VAL A 88 0.06 4.91 9.65
CA VAL A 88 -0.14 5.44 8.29
C VAL A 88 0.08 4.36 7.25
N GLY A 89 1.10 3.51 7.43
CA GLY A 89 1.34 2.31 6.63
C GLY A 89 0.11 1.42 6.49
N VAL A 90 -0.48 1.00 7.62
CA VAL A 90 -1.66 0.13 7.63
C VAL A 90 -2.87 0.82 7.01
N LEU A 91 -3.11 2.10 7.31
CA LEU A 91 -4.25 2.84 6.73
C LEU A 91 -4.17 2.90 5.20
N VAL A 92 -3.02 3.28 4.66
CA VAL A 92 -2.80 3.33 3.20
C VAL A 92 -2.82 1.92 2.62
N GLY A 93 -2.26 0.93 3.32
CA GLY A 93 -2.32 -0.49 2.97
C GLY A 93 -3.75 -1.00 2.81
N VAL A 94 -4.62 -0.76 3.79
CA VAL A 94 -6.03 -1.18 3.75
C VAL A 94 -6.75 -0.50 2.58
N PHE A 95 -6.53 0.79 2.36
CA PHE A 95 -7.10 1.49 1.21
C PHE A 95 -6.63 0.88 -0.12
N ALA A 96 -5.33 0.68 -0.28
CA ALA A 96 -4.74 0.09 -1.47
C ALA A 96 -5.18 -1.37 -1.68
N ALA A 97 -5.45 -2.13 -0.61
CA ALA A 97 -5.99 -3.48 -0.69
C ALA A 97 -7.39 -3.48 -1.30
N LEU A 98 -8.25 -2.53 -0.92
CA LEU A 98 -9.58 -2.39 -1.51
C LEU A 98 -9.48 -2.07 -3.01
N VAL A 99 -8.63 -1.13 -3.38
CA VAL A 99 -8.37 -0.77 -4.79
C VAL A 99 -7.82 -1.97 -5.56
N GLY A 100 -6.80 -2.65 -5.03
CA GLY A 100 -6.19 -3.82 -5.64
C GLY A 100 -7.17 -4.98 -5.81
N ALA A 101 -8.05 -5.21 -4.84
CA ALA A 101 -9.09 -6.23 -4.95
C ALA A 101 -10.10 -5.90 -6.06
N LEU A 102 -10.53 -4.64 -6.17
CA LEU A 102 -11.41 -4.20 -7.25
C LEU A 102 -10.76 -4.33 -8.62
N ILE A 103 -9.49 -3.95 -8.76
CA ILE A 103 -8.72 -4.12 -10.00
C ILE A 103 -8.60 -5.61 -10.34
N GLY A 104 -8.23 -6.47 -9.39
CA GLY A 104 -8.11 -7.91 -9.61
C GLY A 104 -9.43 -8.55 -10.05
N GLY A 105 -10.55 -8.16 -9.41
CA GLY A 105 -11.88 -8.60 -9.79
C GLY A 105 -12.28 -8.14 -11.19
N LEU A 106 -12.01 -6.87 -11.52
CA LEU A 106 -12.28 -6.29 -12.84
C LEU A 106 -11.49 -7.01 -13.94
N VAL A 107 -10.22 -7.32 -13.70
CA VAL A 107 -9.37 -8.05 -14.64
C VAL A 107 -9.92 -9.46 -14.87
N ALA A 108 -10.26 -10.20 -13.80
CA ALA A 108 -10.84 -11.55 -13.94
C ALA A 108 -12.20 -11.54 -14.66
N ALA A 109 -13.07 -10.58 -14.36
CA ALA A 109 -14.34 -10.41 -15.05
C ALA A 109 -14.15 -10.10 -16.55
N SER A 110 -13.15 -9.28 -16.88
CA SER A 110 -12.78 -8.95 -18.26
C SER A 110 -12.31 -10.20 -19.02
N TYR A 111 -11.48 -11.04 -18.40
CA TYR A 111 -11.06 -12.32 -19.00
C TYR A 111 -12.23 -13.28 -19.21
N ASN A 112 -13.18 -13.36 -18.26
CA ASN A 112 -14.35 -14.23 -18.36
C ASN A 112 -15.33 -13.79 -19.45
N ARG A 113 -15.39 -12.49 -19.76
CA ARG A 113 -16.23 -11.92 -20.82
C ARG A 113 -15.54 -11.92 -22.19
N SER A 114 -14.22 -12.08 -22.24
CA SER A 114 -13.43 -11.96 -23.46
C SER A 114 -13.77 -13.09 -24.46
N PRO A 115 -14.01 -12.77 -25.74
CA PRO A 115 -14.21 -13.78 -26.79
C PRO A 115 -12.91 -14.52 -27.16
N PHE A 116 -11.75 -13.99 -26.76
CA PHE A 116 -10.45 -14.63 -26.95
C PHE A 116 -10.21 -15.63 -25.82
N GLY A 117 -10.65 -16.87 -26.03
CA GLY A 117 -10.45 -17.96 -25.06
C GLY A 117 -8.96 -18.25 -24.85
N VAL A 118 -8.52 -18.34 -23.59
CA VAL A 118 -7.15 -18.71 -23.24
C VAL A 118 -7.00 -20.23 -23.40
N GLN A 119 -6.17 -20.67 -24.35
CA GLN A 119 -5.75 -22.07 -24.46
C GLN A 119 -4.72 -22.37 -23.37
N VAL A 120 -4.94 -23.43 -22.61
CA VAL A 120 -3.99 -23.90 -21.59
C VAL A 120 -3.69 -25.36 -21.85
N VAL A 121 -2.41 -25.65 -22.02
CA VAL A 121 -1.92 -27.02 -22.13
C VAL A 121 -1.66 -27.53 -20.73
N VAL A 122 -2.34 -28.61 -20.33
CA VAL A 122 -2.19 -29.24 -19.02
C VAL A 122 -1.40 -30.54 -19.20
N GLU A 123 -0.36 -30.72 -18.39
CA GLU A 123 0.37 -31.98 -18.31
C GLU A 123 -0.33 -32.90 -17.30
N VAL A 124 -0.73 -34.09 -17.73
CA VAL A 124 -1.35 -35.10 -16.86
C VAL A 124 -0.34 -36.21 -16.58
N PRO A 125 0.09 -36.42 -15.32
CA PRO A 125 0.87 -37.59 -14.93
C PRO A 125 0.06 -38.86 -15.20
N ARG A 126 0.67 -39.88 -15.83
CA ARG A 126 0.02 -41.20 -15.97
C ARG A 126 0.07 -41.88 -14.60
N ASP A 127 -1.09 -42.30 -14.08
CA ASP A 127 -1.16 -43.14 -12.88
C ASP A 127 -0.31 -44.41 -13.07
N PRO A 128 0.52 -44.79 -12.10
CA PRO A 128 1.19 -46.09 -12.11
C PRO A 128 0.13 -47.17 -11.87
N GLN A 129 -0.12 -48.00 -12.88
CA GLN A 129 -0.92 -49.22 -12.74
C GLN A 129 -0.25 -50.21 -11.79
#